data_AF-A0A9W6DNV9-F1
#
_entry.id   AF-A0A9W6DNV9-F1
#
_cell.length_a   1.000
_cell.length_b   1.000
_cell.length_c   1.000
_cell.angle_alpha   90.00
_cell.angle_beta   90.00
_cell.angle_gamma   90.00
#
_symmetry.space_group_name_H-M   'P 1'
#
loop_
_entity.id
_entity.type
_entity.pdbx_description
1 polymer ?
#
loop_
_entity_poly.entity_id
_entity_poly.type
_entity_poly.pdbx_seq_one_letter_code
_entity_poly.pdbx_strand_id
1 'polypeptide(L)'
;MARTLAVTLEAYEILPVMCYWFLDQEAPDYALKLEAHPLNIETIKSRTKTMRTRLNAYCKGLLEVEYCGDPEDIKMSLFTLLYSNCVDFLHRTVRDFLWTPGMQALLRTWLPQDYNLDLDICNAVVGLIKNSISISLGSKRSNPVERLMSIFFHHIARLEGDAACETSQFALLDDLARAVHDDESMYDPVTVSANFRTWMRPEKLNRDITILAGSVQAGLARYTEHTLKKRPHLLPEQSQLLLSRALMPEERHEPDGVGIPDTLMLQILLRDGADPNMLPARSAWTSFLQYLENIQRSSENFKQITNSHYQAALILLEYGADPGVQYADPKTAVMLLQEIFSPAQYSCLQRVIENRQLKNGNGAFHKVNQKDTRRQQAKPKETEKLRVVRSIFRILSPFRSRQKLLVDG
;
A
#
# COMPACT_ATOMS: atom_id res chain seq x y z
N MET A 1 13.97 -20.01 -18.47
CA MET A 1 15.15 -19.10 -18.52
C MET A 1 14.74 -17.65 -18.66
N ALA A 2 14.14 -17.20 -19.78
CA ALA A 2 13.77 -15.80 -19.98
C ALA A 2 12.88 -15.24 -18.84
N ARG A 3 11.83 -16.00 -18.46
CA ARG A 3 10.95 -15.72 -17.31
C ARG A 3 11.74 -15.50 -16.01
N THR A 4 12.63 -16.44 -15.69
CA THR A 4 13.49 -16.41 -14.50
C THR A 4 14.37 -15.16 -14.48
N LEU A 5 15.08 -14.88 -15.58
CA LEU A 5 15.98 -13.72 -15.68
C LEU A 5 15.22 -12.40 -15.56
N ALA A 6 14.06 -12.30 -16.23
CA ALA A 6 13.22 -11.11 -16.15
C ALA A 6 12.72 -10.88 -14.72
N VAL A 7 12.26 -11.92 -14.04
CA VAL A 7 11.81 -11.81 -12.64
C VAL A 7 12.96 -11.42 -11.71
N THR A 8 14.14 -12.04 -11.82
CA THR A 8 15.30 -11.66 -10.99
C THR A 8 15.73 -10.20 -11.22
N LEU A 9 15.57 -9.71 -12.45
CA LEU A 9 15.95 -8.36 -12.82
C LEU A 9 14.97 -7.31 -12.28
N GLU A 10 13.67 -7.55 -12.42
CA GLU A 10 12.60 -6.57 -12.19
C GLU A 10 11.97 -6.68 -10.79
N ALA A 11 12.23 -7.75 -10.04
CA ALA A 11 11.70 -7.87 -8.68
C ALA A 11 12.14 -6.70 -7.80
N TYR A 12 11.20 -6.16 -7.02
CA TYR A 12 11.44 -5.03 -6.12
C TYR A 12 12.60 -5.31 -5.15
N GLU A 13 12.69 -6.55 -4.69
CA GLU A 13 13.82 -7.05 -3.90
C GLU A 13 14.21 -8.47 -4.32
N ILE A 14 15.38 -8.92 -3.85
CA ILE A 14 15.90 -10.27 -4.11
C ILE A 14 14.93 -11.32 -3.55
N LEU A 15 14.40 -12.17 -4.44
CA LEU A 15 13.45 -13.21 -4.11
C LEU A 15 14.11 -14.47 -3.53
N PRO A 16 13.49 -15.14 -2.55
CA PRO A 16 13.89 -16.47 -2.13
C PRO A 16 13.82 -17.48 -3.29
N VAL A 17 14.72 -18.47 -3.30
CA VAL A 17 14.76 -19.58 -4.26
C VAL A 17 13.45 -20.34 -4.35
N MET A 18 12.69 -20.39 -3.25
CA MET A 18 11.37 -21.01 -3.22
C MET A 18 10.34 -20.24 -4.06
N CYS A 19 10.45 -18.93 -4.23
CA CYS A 19 9.61 -18.19 -5.18
C CYS A 19 9.84 -18.72 -6.61
N TYR A 20 11.07 -19.06 -6.97
CA TYR A 20 11.37 -19.61 -8.31
C TYR A 20 10.81 -21.01 -8.51
N TRP A 21 10.69 -21.81 -7.45
CA TRP A 21 9.95 -23.07 -7.52
C TRP A 21 8.47 -22.86 -7.88
N PHE A 22 7.86 -21.80 -7.33
CA PHE A 22 6.49 -21.43 -7.65
C PHE A 22 6.36 -20.76 -9.03
N LEU A 23 7.37 -20.01 -9.48
CA LEU A 23 7.43 -19.49 -10.85
C LEU A 23 7.55 -20.61 -11.90
N ASP A 24 8.10 -21.77 -11.56
CA ASP A 24 8.20 -22.92 -12.47
C ASP A 24 6.86 -23.67 -12.66
N GLN A 25 5.77 -23.26 -12.00
CA GLN A 25 4.46 -23.89 -12.17
C GLN A 25 3.84 -23.51 -13.52
N GLU A 26 3.30 -24.52 -14.22
CA GLU A 26 2.75 -24.37 -15.59
C GLU A 26 1.36 -23.72 -15.62
N ALA A 27 0.52 -23.97 -14.61
CA ALA A 27 -0.83 -23.43 -14.56
C ALA A 27 -0.80 -21.96 -14.09
N PRO A 28 -1.41 -21.00 -14.80
CA PRO A 28 -1.34 -19.57 -14.45
C PRO A 28 -2.06 -19.21 -13.14
N ASP A 29 -3.04 -20.00 -12.73
CA ASP A 29 -3.83 -19.81 -11.50
C ASP A 29 -3.41 -20.75 -10.36
N TYR A 30 -2.21 -21.35 -10.45
CA TYR A 30 -1.72 -22.30 -9.45
C TYR A 30 -1.76 -21.72 -8.04
N ALA A 31 -1.41 -20.44 -7.86
CA ALA A 31 -1.34 -19.81 -6.55
C ALA A 31 -2.71 -19.77 -5.88
N LEU A 32 -3.78 -19.50 -6.64
CA LEU A 32 -5.16 -19.47 -6.14
C LEU A 32 -5.67 -20.88 -5.79
N LYS A 33 -5.26 -21.89 -6.57
CA LYS A 33 -5.63 -23.30 -6.35
C LYS A 33 -4.82 -23.98 -5.26
N LEU A 34 -3.66 -23.43 -4.91
CA LEU A 34 -2.76 -24.00 -3.91
C LEU A 34 -3.46 -24.01 -2.54
N GLU A 35 -3.36 -25.09 -1.79
CA GLU A 35 -3.85 -25.10 -0.41
C GLU A 35 -2.86 -24.39 0.51
N ALA A 36 -3.37 -23.63 1.48
CA ALA A 36 -2.54 -23.01 2.51
C ALA A 36 -2.13 -24.09 3.53
N HIS A 37 -0.91 -24.61 3.39
CA HIS A 37 -0.38 -25.67 4.25
C HIS A 37 1.14 -25.55 4.41
N PRO A 38 1.69 -25.64 5.65
CA PRO A 38 3.12 -25.60 5.88
C PRO A 38 3.84 -26.76 5.20
N LEU A 39 4.93 -26.48 4.50
CA LEU A 39 5.78 -27.54 3.96
C LEU A 39 6.64 -28.17 5.05
N ASN A 40 6.80 -29.49 4.99
CA ASN A 40 7.77 -30.18 5.83
C ASN A 40 9.22 -29.87 5.38
N ILE A 41 10.17 -30.02 6.31
CA ILE A 41 11.59 -29.71 6.10
C ILE A 41 12.17 -30.45 4.88
N GLU A 42 11.83 -31.73 4.73
CA GLU A 42 12.37 -32.58 3.66
C GLU A 42 11.90 -32.11 2.28
N THR A 43 10.63 -31.72 2.17
CA THR A 43 10.05 -31.17 0.94
C THR A 43 10.72 -29.86 0.58
N ILE A 44 10.95 -28.97 1.56
CA ILE A 44 11.64 -27.71 1.33
C ILE A 44 13.08 -27.99 0.85
N LYS A 45 13.84 -28.83 1.55
CA LYS A 45 15.20 -29.19 1.15
C LYS A 45 15.26 -29.77 -0.26
N SER A 46 14.34 -30.67 -0.59
CA SER A 46 14.24 -31.30 -1.90
C SER A 46 13.92 -30.29 -3.00
N ARG A 47 12.93 -29.42 -2.77
CA ARG A 47 12.53 -28.36 -3.71
C ARG A 47 13.63 -27.32 -3.91
N THR A 48 14.24 -26.83 -2.83
CA THR A 48 15.37 -25.89 -2.88
C THR A 48 16.55 -26.47 -3.65
N LYS A 49 16.93 -27.72 -3.37
CA LYS A 49 18.03 -28.40 -4.08
C LYS A 49 17.71 -28.55 -5.57
N THR A 50 16.50 -28.99 -5.89
CA THR A 50 16.04 -29.15 -7.28
C THR A 50 16.06 -27.81 -8.01
N MET A 51 15.53 -26.76 -7.39
CA MET A 51 15.47 -25.44 -7.99
C MET A 51 16.87 -24.85 -8.19
N ARG A 52 17.79 -25.03 -7.24
CA ARG A 52 19.20 -24.65 -7.40
C ARG A 52 19.84 -25.34 -8.60
N THR A 53 19.63 -26.65 -8.77
CA THR A 53 20.14 -27.38 -9.93
C THR A 53 19.54 -26.85 -11.24
N ARG A 54 18.24 -26.57 -11.27
CA ARG A 54 17.56 -26.00 -12.44
C ARG A 54 18.07 -24.61 -12.80
N LEU A 55 18.22 -23.72 -11.81
CA LEU A 55 18.75 -22.37 -12.03
C LEU A 55 20.16 -22.44 -12.63
N ASN A 56 21.03 -23.30 -12.10
CA ASN A 56 22.38 -23.49 -12.64
C ASN A 56 22.36 -24.04 -14.07
N ALA A 57 21.50 -25.01 -14.36
CA ALA A 57 21.40 -25.62 -15.69
C ALA A 57 20.79 -24.67 -16.73
N TYR A 58 19.71 -23.96 -16.39
CA TYR A 58 18.98 -23.09 -17.30
C TYR A 58 19.64 -21.74 -17.49
N CYS A 59 20.18 -21.16 -16.42
CA CYS A 59 20.78 -19.84 -16.46
C CYS A 59 22.30 -19.91 -16.70
N LYS A 60 22.89 -21.11 -16.85
CA LYS A 60 24.30 -21.32 -17.23
C LYS A 60 25.30 -20.49 -16.41
N GLY A 61 25.06 -20.37 -15.10
CA GLY A 61 25.89 -19.58 -14.18
C GLY A 61 25.66 -18.07 -14.22
N LEU A 62 24.60 -17.57 -14.89
CA LEU A 62 24.23 -16.15 -14.82
C LEU A 62 23.55 -15.78 -13.50
N LEU A 63 22.88 -16.75 -12.88
CA LEU A 63 22.24 -16.63 -11.57
C LEU A 63 22.92 -17.56 -10.58
N GLU A 64 22.93 -17.16 -9.31
CA GLU A 64 23.40 -17.98 -8.20
C GLU A 64 22.39 -17.99 -7.06
N VAL A 65 22.55 -18.96 -6.15
CA VAL A 65 21.72 -19.07 -4.95
C VAL A 65 22.60 -18.81 -3.74
N GLU A 66 22.46 -17.62 -3.17
CA GLU A 66 23.23 -17.17 -2.01
C GLU A 66 22.40 -17.20 -0.72
N TYR A 67 23.10 -17.18 0.41
CA TYR A 67 22.48 -17.06 1.72
C TYR A 67 22.39 -15.59 2.13
N CYS A 68 21.18 -15.05 2.27
CA CYS A 68 20.88 -13.66 2.63
C CYS A 68 20.73 -13.39 4.13
N GLY A 69 21.07 -14.36 4.99
CA GLY A 69 20.94 -14.21 6.45
C GLY A 69 22.28 -13.95 7.14
N ASP A 70 22.23 -13.62 8.44
CA ASP A 70 23.44 -13.54 9.27
C ASP A 70 24.13 -14.92 9.35
N PRO A 71 25.47 -15.01 9.21
CA PRO A 71 26.20 -16.26 9.33
C PRO A 71 26.02 -16.96 10.71
N GLU A 72 25.64 -16.21 11.74
CA GLU A 72 25.35 -16.77 13.07
C GLU A 72 23.97 -17.47 13.13
N ASP A 73 23.09 -17.25 12.15
CA ASP A 73 21.75 -17.85 12.02
C ASP A 73 21.74 -19.19 11.26
N ILE A 74 22.92 -19.81 11.05
CA ILE A 74 23.04 -21.16 10.45
C ILE A 74 22.61 -22.25 11.46
N LYS A 75 21.49 -22.03 12.17
CA LYS A 75 20.69 -23.15 12.67
C LYS A 75 19.78 -23.56 11.52
N MET A 76 19.71 -24.86 11.24
CA MET A 76 18.88 -25.48 10.19
C MET A 76 17.38 -25.34 10.50
N SER A 77 16.89 -24.12 10.64
CA SER A 77 15.50 -23.81 10.90
C SER A 77 14.71 -23.81 9.59
N LEU A 78 13.41 -24.09 9.67
CA LEU A 78 12.49 -23.99 8.53
C LEU A 78 12.54 -22.61 7.87
N PHE A 79 12.72 -21.57 8.68
CA PHE A 79 12.88 -20.19 8.25
C PHE A 79 14.07 -20.00 7.30
N THR A 80 15.26 -20.47 7.71
CA THR A 80 16.51 -20.40 6.94
C THR A 80 16.36 -21.05 5.56
N LEU A 81 15.64 -22.17 5.49
CA LEU A 81 15.45 -22.92 4.26
C LEU A 81 14.45 -22.25 3.29
N LEU A 82 13.39 -21.63 3.81
CA LEU A 82 12.36 -21.00 2.98
C LEU A 82 12.75 -19.60 2.49
N TYR A 83 13.39 -18.80 3.34
CA TYR A 83 13.52 -17.36 3.10
C TYR A 83 14.95 -16.90 2.85
N SER A 84 15.94 -17.55 3.47
CA SER A 84 17.32 -17.03 3.45
C SER A 84 18.13 -17.50 2.26
N ASN A 85 17.68 -18.50 1.49
CA ASN A 85 18.32 -18.85 0.22
C ASN A 85 17.72 -17.96 -0.87
N CYS A 86 18.39 -16.89 -1.28
CA CYS A 86 17.89 -16.00 -2.32
C CYS A 86 18.60 -16.21 -3.66
N VAL A 87 18.00 -15.69 -4.73
CA VAL A 87 18.56 -15.78 -6.09
C VAL A 87 18.90 -14.39 -6.58
N ASP A 88 20.16 -14.19 -6.95
CA ASP A 88 20.65 -12.96 -7.58
C ASP A 88 21.57 -13.29 -8.76
N PHE A 89 22.00 -12.27 -9.49
CA PHE A 89 22.96 -12.39 -10.58
C PHE A 89 24.36 -12.65 -10.02
N LEU A 90 25.04 -13.68 -10.54
CA LEU A 90 26.41 -14.02 -10.16
C LEU A 90 27.38 -12.83 -10.33
N HIS A 91 27.11 -11.99 -11.33
CA HIS A 91 27.89 -10.79 -11.57
C HIS A 91 26.98 -9.60 -11.84
N ARG A 92 27.25 -8.49 -11.16
CA ARG A 92 26.61 -7.20 -11.45
C ARG A 92 26.65 -6.83 -12.93
N THR A 93 27.74 -7.12 -13.63
CA THR A 93 27.87 -6.83 -15.07
C THR A 93 26.86 -7.59 -15.93
N VAL A 94 26.42 -8.78 -15.51
CA VAL A 94 25.33 -9.52 -16.16
C VAL A 94 24.03 -8.75 -15.98
N ARG A 95 23.74 -8.29 -14.75
CA ARG A 95 22.55 -7.48 -14.45
C ARG A 95 22.53 -6.20 -15.28
N ASP A 96 23.64 -5.46 -15.30
CA ASP A 96 23.79 -4.20 -16.05
C ASP A 96 23.63 -4.43 -17.56
N PHE A 97 24.16 -5.54 -18.09
CA PHE A 97 23.98 -5.92 -19.50
C PHE A 97 22.52 -6.26 -19.84
N LEU A 98 21.85 -7.03 -18.99
CA LEU A 98 20.43 -7.37 -19.18
C LEU A 98 19.53 -6.14 -19.06
N TRP A 99 19.93 -5.10 -18.32
CA TRP A 99 19.20 -3.84 -18.21
C TRP A 99 19.26 -2.98 -19.48
N THR A 100 20.16 -3.28 -20.42
CA THR A 100 20.25 -2.50 -21.66
C THR A 100 18.96 -2.63 -22.51
N PRO A 101 18.51 -1.56 -23.20
CA PRO A 101 17.26 -1.57 -23.96
C PRO A 101 17.19 -2.70 -25.00
N GLY A 102 18.31 -3.02 -25.66
CA GLY A 102 18.37 -4.09 -26.66
C GLY A 102 18.15 -5.48 -26.04
N MET A 103 18.71 -5.72 -24.86
CA MET A 103 18.54 -6.99 -24.15
C MET A 103 17.16 -7.13 -23.52
N GLN A 104 16.60 -6.04 -23.01
CA GLN A 104 15.20 -5.98 -22.59
C GLN A 104 14.24 -6.32 -23.74
N ALA A 105 14.49 -5.76 -24.93
CA ALA A 105 13.70 -6.08 -26.12
C ALA A 105 13.82 -7.57 -26.48
N LEU A 106 15.04 -8.13 -26.44
CA LEU A 106 15.28 -9.54 -26.72
C LEU A 106 14.58 -10.46 -25.70
N LEU A 107 14.71 -10.20 -24.39
CA LEU A 107 14.05 -10.98 -23.33
C LEU A 107 12.54 -11.00 -23.52
N ARG A 108 11.94 -9.87 -23.92
CA ARG A 108 10.50 -9.79 -24.22
C ARG A 108 10.10 -10.68 -25.39
N THR A 109 10.94 -10.84 -26.42
CA THR A 109 10.64 -11.78 -27.54
C THR A 109 10.60 -13.24 -27.11
N TRP A 110 11.20 -13.58 -25.97
CA TRP A 110 11.23 -14.95 -25.44
C TRP A 110 10.12 -15.21 -24.41
N LEU A 111 9.33 -14.20 -24.08
CA LEU A 111 8.18 -14.30 -23.18
C LEU A 111 6.89 -14.38 -24.02
N PRO A 112 5.83 -15.02 -23.49
CA PRO A 112 4.50 -14.97 -24.11
C PRO A 112 4.02 -13.53 -24.34
N GLN A 113 3.20 -13.29 -25.37
CA GLN A 113 2.75 -11.94 -25.73
C GLN A 113 1.87 -11.27 -24.67
N ASP A 114 1.13 -12.07 -23.91
CA ASP A 114 0.24 -11.67 -22.81
C ASP A 114 0.89 -11.83 -21.43
N TYR A 115 2.21 -12.01 -21.41
CA TYR A 115 2.96 -12.24 -20.19
C TYR A 115 2.97 -11.01 -19.28
N ASN A 116 2.47 -11.18 -18.05
CA ASN A 116 2.52 -10.15 -17.02
C ASN A 116 3.50 -10.56 -15.91
N LEU A 117 4.64 -9.88 -15.89
CA LEU A 117 5.72 -10.16 -14.94
C LEU A 117 5.32 -9.84 -13.49
N ASP A 118 4.63 -8.73 -13.27
CA ASP A 118 4.21 -8.30 -11.93
C ASP A 118 3.22 -9.32 -11.33
N LEU A 119 2.27 -9.81 -12.15
CA LEU A 119 1.31 -10.83 -11.73
C LEU A 119 1.99 -12.17 -11.39
N ASP A 120 3.01 -12.54 -12.15
CA ASP A 120 3.81 -13.75 -11.89
C ASP A 120 4.57 -13.69 -10.57
N ILE A 121 5.16 -12.54 -10.26
CA ILE A 121 5.83 -12.32 -8.98
C ILE A 121 4.79 -12.39 -7.85
N CYS A 122 3.64 -11.74 -8.00
CA CYS A 122 2.55 -11.83 -7.02
C CYS A 122 2.11 -13.28 -6.78
N ASN A 123 1.90 -14.08 -7.84
CA ASN A 123 1.56 -15.50 -7.71
C ASN A 123 2.62 -16.29 -6.95
N ALA A 124 3.90 -16.08 -7.27
CA ALA A 124 5.01 -16.79 -6.62
C ALA A 124 5.13 -16.45 -5.14
N VAL A 125 4.95 -15.17 -4.80
CA VAL A 125 4.94 -14.69 -3.43
C VAL A 125 3.75 -15.25 -2.65
N VAL A 126 2.54 -15.21 -3.21
CA VAL A 126 1.34 -15.82 -2.61
C VAL A 126 1.55 -17.32 -2.40
N GLY A 127 2.13 -18.02 -3.38
CA GLY A 127 2.46 -19.43 -3.28
C GLY A 127 3.39 -19.74 -2.10
N LEU A 128 4.44 -18.92 -1.91
CA LEU A 128 5.37 -19.06 -0.80
C LEU A 128 4.71 -18.76 0.55
N ILE A 129 3.95 -17.66 0.65
CA ILE A 129 3.23 -17.29 1.89
C ILE A 129 2.27 -18.43 2.28
N LYS A 130 1.49 -18.96 1.33
CA LYS A 130 0.56 -20.08 1.55
C LYS A 130 1.23 -21.34 2.12
N ASN A 131 2.51 -21.52 1.81
CA ASN A 131 3.30 -22.68 2.24
C ASN A 131 4.15 -22.43 3.50
N SER A 132 4.04 -21.24 4.11
CA SER A 132 4.84 -20.84 5.26
C SER A 132 4.05 -20.52 6.53
N ILE A 133 2.72 -20.50 6.46
CA ILE A 133 1.79 -19.91 7.45
C ILE A 133 1.83 -20.51 8.88
N SER A 134 2.48 -21.65 9.15
CA SER A 134 2.60 -22.17 10.55
C SER A 134 4.02 -22.12 11.12
N ILE A 135 4.92 -21.38 10.51
CA ILE A 135 6.29 -21.26 11.05
C ILE A 135 6.26 -20.12 12.06
N SER A 136 6.19 -20.46 13.35
CA SER A 136 6.31 -19.52 14.47
C SER A 136 7.55 -18.65 14.29
N LEU A 137 7.33 -17.39 13.92
CA LEU A 137 8.37 -16.39 13.72
C LEU A 137 8.77 -15.84 15.08
N GLY A 138 9.88 -16.35 15.63
CA GLY A 138 10.46 -15.84 16.87
C GLY A 138 10.69 -14.33 16.80
N SER A 139 10.19 -13.62 17.81
CA SER A 139 9.86 -12.19 17.82
C SER A 139 11.05 -11.20 17.90
N LYS A 140 12.13 -11.34 17.11
CA LYS A 140 13.29 -10.41 17.25
C LYS A 140 13.95 -9.91 15.97
N ARG A 141 13.58 -10.35 14.76
CA ARG A 141 14.21 -9.89 13.51
C ARG A 141 13.16 -9.64 12.41
N SER A 142 13.56 -8.89 11.37
CA SER A 142 12.73 -8.55 10.21
C SER A 142 11.97 -9.78 9.73
N ASN A 143 10.64 -9.67 9.73
CA ASN A 143 9.77 -10.79 9.42
C ASN A 143 9.85 -11.06 7.91
N PRO A 144 10.30 -12.23 7.42
CA PRO A 144 10.35 -12.50 5.98
C PRO A 144 8.98 -12.43 5.32
N VAL A 145 7.90 -12.64 6.09
CA VAL A 145 6.54 -12.42 5.60
C VAL A 145 6.32 -10.93 5.32
N GLU A 146 6.80 -10.02 6.18
CA GLU A 146 6.75 -8.57 5.93
C GLU A 146 7.48 -8.21 4.62
N ARG A 147 8.69 -8.72 4.44
CA ARG A 147 9.46 -8.54 3.20
C ARG A 147 8.70 -9.04 1.96
N LEU A 148 8.11 -10.23 2.05
CA LEU A 148 7.29 -10.78 0.97
C LEU A 148 6.03 -9.93 0.73
N MET A 149 5.39 -9.42 1.78
CA MET A 149 4.23 -8.53 1.66
C MET A 149 4.60 -7.22 0.94
N SER A 150 5.74 -6.60 1.26
CA SER A 150 6.22 -5.41 0.55
C SER A 150 6.49 -5.69 -0.93
N ILE A 151 7.13 -6.82 -1.26
CA ILE A 151 7.32 -7.25 -2.66
C ILE A 151 5.96 -7.44 -3.35
N PHE A 152 5.03 -8.15 -2.71
CA PHE A 152 3.70 -8.38 -3.26
C PHE A 152 2.94 -7.07 -3.53
N PHE A 153 2.91 -6.16 -2.55
CA PHE A 153 2.20 -4.89 -2.68
C PHE A 153 2.86 -3.95 -3.70
N HIS A 154 4.19 -3.98 -3.82
CA HIS A 154 4.89 -3.27 -4.89
C HIS A 154 4.42 -3.72 -6.27
N HIS A 155 4.47 -5.03 -6.53
CA HIS A 155 4.16 -5.57 -7.84
C HIS A 155 2.67 -5.48 -8.16
N ILE A 156 1.78 -5.74 -7.21
CA ILE A 156 0.34 -5.64 -7.46
C ILE A 156 -0.10 -4.18 -7.70
N ALA A 157 0.56 -3.19 -7.09
CA ALA A 157 0.29 -1.77 -7.35
C ALA A 157 0.65 -1.33 -8.77
N ARG A 158 1.63 -1.98 -9.41
CA ARG A 158 1.97 -1.73 -10.81
C ARG A 158 0.88 -2.20 -11.79
N LEU A 159 -0.02 -3.05 -11.30
CA LEU A 159 -1.18 -3.54 -12.04
C LEU A 159 -2.43 -2.66 -11.86
N GLU A 160 -2.38 -1.65 -10.97
CA GLU A 160 -3.50 -0.76 -10.71
C GLU A 160 -3.90 -0.01 -11.99
N GLY A 161 -5.18 -0.05 -12.33
CA GLY A 161 -5.72 0.55 -13.55
C GLY A 161 -5.72 -0.37 -14.79
N ASP A 162 -5.04 -1.52 -14.76
CA ASP A 162 -5.11 -2.51 -15.83
C ASP A 162 -6.38 -3.37 -15.69
N ALA A 163 -7.35 -3.12 -16.58
CA ALA A 163 -8.62 -3.86 -16.61
C ALA A 163 -8.45 -5.34 -16.98
N ALA A 164 -7.40 -5.72 -17.71
CA ALA A 164 -7.17 -7.13 -18.08
C ALA A 164 -6.77 -7.97 -16.85
N CYS A 165 -6.07 -7.35 -15.89
CA CYS A 165 -5.55 -8.04 -14.71
C CYS A 165 -6.43 -7.87 -13.45
N GLU A 166 -7.44 -7.00 -13.47
CA GLU A 166 -8.23 -6.63 -12.27
C GLU A 166 -8.80 -7.85 -11.53
N THR A 167 -9.41 -8.79 -12.26
CA THR A 167 -10.01 -9.98 -11.64
C THR A 167 -8.96 -10.82 -10.93
N SER A 168 -7.79 -11.00 -11.53
CA SER A 168 -6.67 -11.75 -10.95
C SER A 168 -6.07 -11.03 -9.75
N GLN A 169 -5.92 -9.70 -9.81
CA GLN A 169 -5.45 -8.89 -8.69
C GLN A 169 -6.37 -9.03 -7.48
N PHE A 170 -7.67 -8.88 -7.68
CA PHE A 170 -8.66 -8.96 -6.61
C PHE A 170 -8.69 -10.38 -6.02
N ALA A 171 -8.63 -11.41 -6.88
CA ALA A 171 -8.59 -12.79 -6.44
C ALA A 171 -7.34 -13.10 -5.59
N LEU A 172 -6.17 -12.58 -5.97
CA LEU A 172 -4.94 -12.77 -5.20
C LEU A 172 -4.98 -12.05 -3.84
N LEU A 173 -5.52 -10.83 -3.78
CA LEU A 173 -5.70 -10.11 -2.53
C LEU A 173 -6.69 -10.82 -1.59
N ASP A 174 -7.83 -11.27 -2.12
CA ASP A 174 -8.82 -12.04 -1.38
C ASP A 174 -8.26 -13.40 -0.93
N ASP A 175 -7.42 -14.06 -1.74
CA ASP A 175 -6.77 -15.32 -1.39
C ASP A 175 -5.69 -15.16 -0.32
N LEU A 176 -4.89 -14.09 -0.43
CA LEU A 176 -3.90 -13.73 0.57
C LEU A 176 -4.57 -13.39 1.92
N ALA A 177 -5.69 -12.68 1.92
CA ALA A 177 -6.48 -12.40 3.11
C ALA A 177 -7.00 -13.68 3.79
N ARG A 178 -7.38 -14.70 2.99
CA ARG A 178 -7.79 -16.01 3.51
C ARG A 178 -6.60 -16.81 4.06
N ALA A 179 -5.46 -16.72 3.40
CA ALA A 179 -4.26 -17.47 3.71
C ALA A 179 -3.60 -17.02 5.02
N VAL A 180 -3.45 -15.71 5.24
CA VAL A 180 -2.89 -15.17 6.49
C VAL A 180 -3.74 -15.68 7.67
N HIS A 181 -3.13 -16.37 8.63
CA HIS A 181 -3.84 -16.88 9.82
C HIS A 181 -4.01 -15.79 10.88
N ASP A 182 -5.04 -15.93 11.73
CA ASP A 182 -5.13 -15.23 13.03
C ASP A 182 -4.13 -15.89 13.99
N ASP A 183 -2.84 -15.89 13.65
CA ASP A 183 -1.84 -16.34 14.59
C ASP A 183 -1.68 -15.24 15.64
N GLU A 184 -2.10 -15.54 16.87
CA GLU A 184 -1.92 -14.68 18.03
C GLU A 184 -0.42 -14.45 18.37
N SER A 185 0.53 -15.03 17.64
CA SER A 185 1.96 -14.71 17.75
C SER A 185 2.44 -13.71 16.69
N MET A 186 1.64 -13.41 15.67
CA MET A 186 1.91 -12.43 14.61
C MET A 186 1.46 -11.01 15.00
N TYR A 187 1.43 -10.71 16.31
CA TYR A 187 1.09 -9.39 16.86
C TYR A 187 2.27 -8.38 16.83
N ASP A 188 3.16 -8.46 15.85
CA ASP A 188 3.98 -7.30 15.48
C ASP A 188 3.37 -6.73 14.19
N PRO A 189 2.68 -5.58 14.22
CA PRO A 189 1.89 -5.08 13.11
C PRO A 189 2.76 -4.89 11.84
N VAL A 190 2.54 -5.81 10.89
CA VAL A 190 3.32 -6.16 9.68
C VAL A 190 3.37 -5.06 8.60
N THR A 191 3.43 -3.77 8.94
CA THR A 191 3.64 -2.72 7.92
C THR A 191 3.89 -1.33 8.50
N VAL A 192 4.00 -1.23 9.83
CA VAL A 192 4.12 0.06 10.47
C VAL A 192 5.62 0.38 10.47
N SER A 193 6.03 1.37 9.66
CA SER A 193 7.40 1.88 9.65
C SER A 193 7.87 2.09 11.10
N ALA A 194 9.17 1.89 11.36
CA ALA A 194 9.72 1.98 12.71
C ALA A 194 9.31 3.27 13.45
N ASN A 195 9.01 4.35 12.72
CA ASN A 195 8.54 5.64 13.23
C ASN A 195 7.10 5.62 13.78
N PHE A 196 6.25 4.68 13.32
CA PHE A 196 4.83 4.60 13.68
C PHE A 196 4.53 3.44 14.65
N ARG A 197 5.51 2.53 14.86
CA ARG A 197 5.50 1.53 15.97
C ARG A 197 5.32 2.21 17.33
N THR A 198 5.76 3.46 17.47
CA THR A 198 5.61 4.29 18.67
C THR A 198 4.20 4.84 18.87
N TRP A 199 3.34 4.89 17.84
CA TRP A 199 2.10 5.70 17.86
C TRP A 199 0.80 4.89 17.82
N MET A 200 0.83 3.63 17.37
CA MET A 200 -0.32 2.72 17.39
C MET A 200 -0.04 1.54 18.32
N ARG A 201 -0.93 1.29 19.30
CA ARG A 201 -1.02 -0.06 19.88
C ARG A 201 -1.79 -0.92 18.89
N PRO A 202 -1.37 -2.17 18.60
CA PRO A 202 -2.15 -3.04 17.76
C PRO A 202 -3.47 -3.34 18.47
N GLU A 203 -4.56 -2.75 17.97
CA GLU A 203 -5.87 -3.36 18.12
C GLU A 203 -5.87 -4.69 17.37
N LYS A 204 -6.76 -5.61 17.74
CA LYS A 204 -6.86 -6.94 17.13
C LYS A 204 -7.20 -6.78 15.64
N LEU A 205 -6.19 -6.76 14.77
CA LEU A 205 -6.41 -6.73 13.33
C LEU A 205 -6.90 -8.10 12.89
N ASN A 206 -8.11 -8.15 12.32
CA ASN A 206 -8.55 -9.32 11.56
C ASN A 206 -7.78 -9.42 10.23
N ARG A 207 -7.80 -10.59 9.60
CA ARG A 207 -7.06 -10.85 8.34
C ARG A 207 -7.46 -9.90 7.21
N ASP A 208 -8.76 -9.61 7.13
CA ASP A 208 -9.34 -8.75 6.09
C ASP A 208 -8.82 -7.31 6.19
N ILE A 209 -8.66 -6.78 7.41
CA ILE A 209 -8.18 -5.42 7.62
C ILE A 209 -6.68 -5.29 7.31
N THR A 210 -5.88 -6.34 7.53
CA THR A 210 -4.45 -6.31 7.21
C THR A 210 -4.22 -6.13 5.71
N ILE A 211 -4.93 -6.91 4.88
CA ILE A 211 -4.81 -6.78 3.42
C ILE A 211 -5.42 -5.47 2.92
N LEU A 212 -6.55 -5.04 3.47
CA LEU A 212 -7.14 -3.74 3.14
C LEU A 212 -6.20 -2.57 3.49
N ALA A 213 -5.57 -2.59 4.66
CA ALA A 213 -4.64 -1.56 5.10
C ALA A 213 -3.38 -1.51 4.21
N GLY A 214 -2.83 -2.67 3.83
CA GLY A 214 -1.74 -2.75 2.84
C GLY A 214 -2.16 -2.25 1.46
N SER A 215 -3.39 -2.56 1.03
CA SER A 215 -3.96 -2.08 -0.23
C SER A 215 -4.10 -0.56 -0.27
N VAL A 216 -4.54 0.03 0.84
CA VAL A 216 -4.61 1.48 1.02
C VAL A 216 -3.22 2.11 0.95
N GLN A 217 -2.25 1.53 1.65
CA GLN A 217 -0.86 2.03 1.68
C GLN A 217 -0.18 1.93 0.31
N ALA A 218 -0.52 0.91 -0.48
CA ALA A 218 -0.01 0.69 -1.83
C ALA A 218 -0.74 1.52 -2.91
N GLY A 219 -1.83 2.21 -2.56
CA GLY A 219 -2.61 3.03 -3.50
C GLY A 219 -3.57 2.24 -4.40
N LEU A 220 -4.02 1.05 -3.98
CA LEU A 220 -4.94 0.19 -4.73
C LEU A 220 -6.39 0.68 -4.61
N ALA A 221 -6.70 1.81 -5.27
CA ALA A 221 -7.99 2.49 -5.17
C ALA A 221 -9.17 1.61 -5.59
N ARG A 222 -9.06 0.88 -6.71
CA ARG A 222 -10.16 0.04 -7.24
C ARG A 222 -10.50 -1.10 -6.29
N TYR A 223 -9.48 -1.81 -5.79
CA TYR A 223 -9.68 -2.89 -4.81
C TYR A 223 -10.22 -2.38 -3.48
N THR A 224 -9.72 -1.23 -3.02
CA THR A 224 -10.19 -0.59 -1.77
C THR A 224 -11.67 -0.24 -1.87
N GLU A 225 -12.10 0.45 -2.93
CA GLU A 225 -13.52 0.76 -3.14
C GLU A 225 -14.38 -0.50 -3.24
N HIS A 226 -13.91 -1.52 -3.98
CA HIS A 226 -14.62 -2.79 -4.11
C HIS A 226 -14.82 -3.46 -2.73
N THR A 227 -13.77 -3.51 -1.92
CA THR A 227 -13.79 -4.14 -0.60
C THR A 227 -14.69 -3.38 0.37
N LEU A 228 -14.61 -2.05 0.40
CA LEU A 228 -15.45 -1.21 1.25
C LEU A 228 -16.93 -1.27 0.87
N LYS A 229 -17.25 -1.38 -0.43
CA LYS A 229 -18.64 -1.63 -0.88
C LYS A 229 -19.17 -2.98 -0.43
N LYS A 230 -18.33 -4.02 -0.47
CA LYS A 230 -18.67 -5.38 -0.03
C LYS A 230 -18.79 -5.49 1.50
N ARG A 231 -17.99 -4.70 2.24
CA ARG A 231 -17.88 -4.74 3.70
C ARG A 231 -17.85 -3.32 4.31
N PRO A 232 -18.99 -2.60 4.30
CA PRO A 232 -19.03 -1.20 4.72
C PRO A 232 -18.75 -0.97 6.20
N HIS A 233 -18.92 -1.99 7.05
CA HIS A 233 -18.65 -1.91 8.50
C HIS A 233 -17.16 -1.75 8.84
N LEU A 234 -16.24 -2.12 7.94
CA LEU A 234 -14.80 -2.02 8.21
C LEU A 234 -14.36 -0.56 8.34
N LEU A 235 -14.98 0.37 7.61
CA LEU A 235 -14.52 1.75 7.54
C LEU A 235 -14.74 2.52 8.85
N PRO A 236 -15.94 2.51 9.48
CA PRO A 236 -16.16 3.19 10.75
C PRO A 236 -15.44 2.53 11.93
N GLU A 237 -15.00 1.28 11.82
CA GLU A 237 -14.23 0.63 12.89
C GLU A 237 -12.73 0.88 12.75
N GLN A 238 -12.25 1.13 11.52
CA GLN A 238 -10.83 1.16 11.18
C GLN A 238 -10.40 2.49 10.53
N SER A 239 -11.20 3.57 10.69
CA SER A 239 -10.93 4.86 10.04
C SER A 239 -9.54 5.38 10.37
N GLN A 240 -9.12 5.28 11.64
CA GLN A 240 -7.81 5.71 12.07
C GLN A 240 -6.68 4.98 11.32
N LEU A 241 -6.76 3.65 11.27
CA LEU A 241 -5.77 2.82 10.59
C LEU A 241 -5.71 3.14 9.10
N LEU A 242 -6.86 3.09 8.41
CA LEU A 242 -6.90 3.28 6.96
C LEU A 242 -6.49 4.70 6.56
N LEU A 243 -6.94 5.73 7.27
CA LEU A 243 -6.50 7.10 7.00
C LEU A 243 -5.00 7.27 7.26
N SER A 244 -4.46 6.65 8.32
CA SER A 244 -3.02 6.71 8.60
C SER A 244 -2.19 6.09 7.46
N ARG A 245 -2.64 4.97 6.87
CA ARG A 245 -1.98 4.33 5.73
C ARG A 245 -2.00 5.18 4.46
N ALA A 246 -3.08 5.92 4.22
CA ALA A 246 -3.16 6.84 3.10
C ALA A 246 -2.30 8.10 3.30
N LEU A 247 -2.10 8.54 4.55
CA LEU A 247 -1.28 9.70 4.89
C LEU A 247 0.23 9.40 4.85
N MET A 248 0.62 8.14 4.98
CA MET A 248 2.01 7.71 4.94
C MET A 248 2.12 6.45 4.05
N PRO A 249 2.10 6.63 2.72
CA PRO A 249 2.35 5.51 1.83
C PRO A 249 3.76 4.95 2.05
N GLU A 250 3.95 3.69 1.67
CA GLU A 250 5.24 3.01 1.80
C GLU A 250 6.36 3.78 1.09
N GLU A 251 7.52 3.89 1.73
CA GLU A 251 8.70 4.56 1.19
C GLU A 251 9.15 3.86 -0.11
N ARG A 252 8.69 4.38 -1.25
CA ARG A 252 9.32 4.09 -2.53
C ARG A 252 10.76 4.58 -2.39
N HIS A 253 11.74 3.73 -2.71
CA HIS A 253 13.18 3.92 -2.47
C HIS A 253 13.81 5.12 -3.22
N GLU A 254 13.23 6.31 -3.09
CA GLU A 254 13.82 7.56 -3.53
C GLU A 254 14.73 8.10 -2.42
N PRO A 255 15.92 8.62 -2.76
CA PRO A 255 16.97 8.98 -1.80
C PRO A 255 16.60 10.10 -0.81
N ASP A 256 15.48 10.80 -1.03
CA ASP A 256 14.93 11.84 -0.13
C ASP A 256 13.65 11.38 0.61
N GLY A 257 13.43 10.06 0.65
CA GLY A 257 12.22 9.27 0.98
C GLY A 257 11.23 9.79 2.02
N VAL A 258 10.56 10.89 1.74
CA VAL A 258 9.33 11.25 2.44
C VAL A 258 8.12 10.83 1.62
N GLY A 259 7.35 9.87 2.16
CA GLY A 259 6.12 9.40 1.54
C GLY A 259 5.10 10.54 1.36
N ILE A 260 4.78 10.88 0.12
CA ILE A 260 3.76 11.88 -0.20
C ILE A 260 2.37 11.27 0.03
N PRO A 261 1.48 11.87 0.84
CA PRO A 261 0.15 11.34 1.09
C PRO A 261 -0.65 11.02 -0.19
N ASP A 262 -1.32 9.87 -0.23
CA ASP A 262 -2.21 9.50 -1.33
C ASP A 262 -3.55 10.25 -1.20
N THR A 263 -3.63 11.41 -1.85
CA THR A 263 -4.80 12.28 -1.82
C THR A 263 -6.05 11.65 -2.45
N LEU A 264 -5.91 10.76 -3.43
CA LEU A 264 -7.05 10.07 -4.04
C LEU A 264 -7.62 9.06 -3.05
N MET A 265 -6.74 8.27 -2.43
CA MET A 265 -7.13 7.31 -1.41
C MET A 265 -7.78 7.99 -0.21
N LEU A 266 -7.25 9.14 0.24
CA LEU A 266 -7.87 9.95 1.29
C LEU A 266 -9.30 10.38 0.92
N GLN A 267 -9.50 10.86 -0.30
CA GLN A 267 -10.83 11.24 -0.76
C GLN A 267 -11.80 10.05 -0.79
N ILE A 268 -11.35 8.87 -1.23
CA ILE A 268 -12.17 7.65 -1.22
C ILE A 268 -12.59 7.32 0.22
N LEU A 269 -11.64 7.22 1.14
CA LEU A 269 -11.90 6.85 2.53
C LEU A 269 -12.83 7.86 3.23
N LEU A 270 -12.55 9.16 3.10
CA LEU A 270 -13.32 10.21 3.76
C LEU A 270 -14.73 10.37 3.16
N ARG A 271 -14.87 10.25 1.82
CA ARG A 271 -16.17 10.26 1.15
C ARG A 271 -17.05 9.11 1.59
N ASP A 272 -16.46 7.94 1.81
CA ASP A 272 -17.18 6.73 2.15
C ASP A 272 -17.47 6.63 3.66
N GLY A 273 -17.02 7.61 4.46
CA GLY A 273 -17.42 7.80 5.85
C GLY A 273 -16.33 7.61 6.89
N ALA A 274 -15.05 7.57 6.51
CA ALA A 274 -13.96 7.54 7.48
C ALA A 274 -13.93 8.82 8.33
N ASP A 275 -13.83 8.66 9.66
CA ASP A 275 -13.76 9.80 10.57
C ASP A 275 -12.29 10.20 10.85
N PRO A 276 -11.84 11.40 10.41
CA PRO A 276 -10.49 11.87 10.68
C PRO A 276 -10.24 12.20 12.16
N ASN A 277 -11.29 12.28 12.99
CA ASN A 277 -11.22 12.65 14.42
C ASN A 277 -11.56 11.49 15.38
N MET A 278 -11.74 10.26 14.88
CA MET A 278 -12.30 9.11 15.60
C MET A 278 -11.82 8.96 17.06
N LEU A 279 -10.52 9.15 17.32
CA LEU A 279 -9.94 9.17 18.65
C LEU A 279 -9.33 10.55 18.94
N PRO A 280 -9.92 11.43 19.76
CA PRO A 280 -9.47 12.82 19.89
C PRO A 280 -7.98 13.02 20.18
N ALA A 281 -7.37 12.16 21.00
CA ALA A 281 -5.95 12.25 21.37
C ALA A 281 -4.99 11.45 20.45
N ARG A 282 -5.54 10.60 19.56
CA ARG A 282 -4.77 9.66 18.72
C ARG A 282 -5.38 9.48 17.32
N SER A 283 -6.14 10.45 16.86
CA SER A 283 -6.81 10.40 15.58
C SER A 283 -5.78 10.43 14.44
N ALA A 284 -6.18 9.95 13.26
CA ALA A 284 -5.36 10.08 12.06
C ALA A 284 -4.96 11.54 11.81
N TRP A 285 -5.84 12.49 12.13
CA TRP A 285 -5.54 13.92 12.09
C TRP A 285 -4.45 14.34 13.07
N THR A 286 -4.57 13.99 14.35
CA THR A 286 -3.53 14.36 15.35
C THR A 286 -2.19 13.68 15.07
N SER A 287 -2.18 12.43 14.59
CA SER A 287 -0.95 11.74 14.19
C SER A 287 -0.28 12.40 12.99
N PHE A 288 -1.06 12.86 12.02
CA PHE A 288 -0.56 13.63 10.88
C PHE A 288 0.06 14.96 11.30
N LEU A 289 -0.55 15.68 12.24
CA LEU A 289 0.01 16.92 12.78
C LEU A 289 1.35 16.68 13.50
N GLN A 290 1.42 15.65 14.34
CA GLN A 290 2.66 15.25 15.02
C GLN A 290 3.75 14.87 14.01
N TYR A 291 3.38 14.19 12.93
CA TYR A 291 4.30 13.85 11.84
C TYR A 291 4.87 15.11 11.15
N LEU A 292 4.01 16.05 10.76
CA LEU A 292 4.45 17.31 10.16
C LEU A 292 5.36 18.13 11.09
N GLU A 293 5.05 18.15 12.39
CA GLU A 293 5.89 18.82 13.39
C GLU A 293 7.26 18.14 13.52
N ASN A 294 7.31 16.81 13.48
CA ASN A 294 8.57 16.07 13.52
C ASN A 294 9.44 16.39 12.31
N ILE A 295 8.87 16.41 11.10
CA ILE A 295 9.57 16.82 9.87
C ILE A 295 10.14 18.22 10.02
N GLN A 296 9.35 19.16 10.56
CA GLN A 296 9.78 20.53 10.79
C GLN A 296 11.00 20.60 11.73
N ARG A 297 11.06 19.74 12.75
CA ARG A 297 12.18 19.69 13.71
C ARG A 297 13.41 18.98 13.16
N SER A 298 13.24 17.96 12.32
CA SER A 298 14.30 17.01 11.98
C SER A 298 14.86 17.13 10.56
N SER A 299 14.23 17.91 9.67
CA SER A 299 14.61 17.97 8.25
C SER A 299 15.05 19.36 7.81
N GLU A 300 16.22 19.45 7.17
CA GLU A 300 16.69 20.69 6.53
C GLU A 300 15.79 21.12 5.36
N ASN A 301 15.14 20.16 4.69
CA ASN A 301 14.25 20.37 3.54
C ASN A 301 12.76 20.42 3.95
N PHE A 302 12.45 20.67 5.23
CA PHE A 302 11.09 20.55 5.75
C PHE A 302 10.05 21.34 4.95
N LYS A 303 10.37 22.52 4.41
CA LYS A 303 9.42 23.33 3.62
C LYS A 303 8.97 22.64 2.34
N GLN A 304 9.88 21.97 1.63
CA GLN A 304 9.53 21.23 0.42
C GLN A 304 8.64 20.04 0.76
N ILE A 305 8.97 19.36 1.87
CA ILE A 305 8.22 18.21 2.36
C ILE A 305 6.83 18.65 2.84
N THR A 306 6.71 19.63 3.72
CA THR A 306 5.40 20.10 4.21
C THR A 306 4.53 20.56 3.04
N ASN A 307 5.10 21.23 2.03
CA ASN A 307 4.37 21.60 0.82
C ASN A 307 3.73 20.42 0.08
N SER A 308 4.39 19.26 0.00
CA SER A 308 3.79 18.06 -0.61
C SER A 308 2.63 17.48 0.21
N HIS A 309 2.50 17.87 1.48
CA HIS A 309 1.45 17.43 2.40
C HIS A 309 0.28 18.41 2.50
N TYR A 310 0.38 19.60 1.89
CA TYR A 310 -0.66 20.63 1.91
C TYR A 310 -2.03 20.10 1.45
N GLN A 311 -2.05 19.36 0.36
CA GLN A 311 -3.30 18.87 -0.21
C GLN A 311 -4.01 17.86 0.73
N ALA A 312 -3.25 17.05 1.47
CA ALA A 312 -3.81 16.15 2.48
C ALA A 312 -4.43 16.92 3.65
N ALA A 313 -3.74 17.95 4.15
CA ALA A 313 -4.27 18.82 5.21
C ALA A 313 -5.59 19.49 4.78
N LEU A 314 -5.64 20.01 3.54
CA LEU A 314 -6.84 20.60 2.96
C LEU A 314 -7.99 19.61 2.90
N ILE A 315 -7.76 18.42 2.34
CA ILE A 315 -8.78 17.36 2.23
C ILE A 315 -9.31 16.96 3.62
N LEU A 316 -8.43 16.73 4.60
CA LEU A 316 -8.85 16.37 5.95
C LEU A 316 -9.76 17.43 6.58
N LEU A 317 -9.42 18.72 6.43
CA LEU A 317 -10.23 19.84 6.92
C LEU A 317 -11.57 19.97 6.20
N GLU A 318 -11.61 19.75 4.90
CA GLU A 318 -12.85 19.74 4.11
C GLU A 318 -13.83 18.67 4.60
N TYR A 319 -13.30 17.50 5.01
CA TYR A 319 -14.10 16.34 5.37
C TYR A 319 -14.43 16.18 6.84
N GLY A 320 -13.78 16.88 7.75
CA GLY A 320 -14.03 16.54 9.15
C GLY A 320 -13.08 17.12 10.16
N ALA A 321 -11.79 17.16 9.82
CA ALA A 321 -10.73 17.34 10.79
C ALA A 321 -10.93 18.58 11.66
N ASP A 322 -10.76 18.42 12.96
CA ASP A 322 -10.94 19.48 13.94
C ASP A 322 -9.73 20.44 13.93
N PRO A 323 -9.89 21.70 13.47
CA PRO A 323 -8.80 22.67 13.46
C PRO A 323 -8.44 23.15 14.87
N GLY A 324 -9.33 22.99 15.85
CA GLY A 324 -9.11 23.39 17.24
C GLY A 324 -8.43 22.33 18.09
N VAL A 325 -8.19 21.13 17.55
CA VAL A 325 -7.64 20.03 18.33
C VAL A 325 -6.25 20.38 18.88
N GLN A 326 -6.06 20.09 20.17
CA GLN A 326 -4.75 20.16 20.82
C GLN A 326 -4.05 18.80 20.64
N TYR A 327 -2.99 18.77 19.85
CA TYR A 327 -2.27 17.54 19.51
C TYR A 327 -0.97 17.36 20.31
N ALA A 328 -0.48 18.44 20.92
CA ALA A 328 0.60 18.50 21.90
C ALA A 328 0.34 19.69 22.83
N ASP A 329 0.84 19.69 24.06
CA ASP A 329 0.68 20.84 24.96
C ASP A 329 1.83 21.84 24.76
N PRO A 330 1.60 23.13 24.46
CA PRO A 330 0.34 23.86 24.25
C PRO A 330 -0.04 24.10 22.76
N LYS A 331 0.33 23.19 21.86
CA LYS A 331 0.14 23.34 20.40
C LYS A 331 -1.21 22.83 19.89
N THR A 332 -1.90 23.71 19.17
CA THR A 332 -3.13 23.39 18.42
C THR A 332 -2.85 23.17 16.94
N ALA A 333 -3.75 22.48 16.23
CA ALA A 333 -3.61 22.25 14.80
C ALA A 333 -3.47 23.56 14.02
N VAL A 334 -4.31 24.56 14.30
CA VAL A 334 -4.24 25.89 13.67
C VAL A 334 -2.86 26.54 13.82
N MET A 335 -2.27 26.48 15.01
CA MET A 335 -0.94 27.05 15.25
C MET A 335 0.13 26.40 14.36
N LEU A 336 0.14 25.07 14.30
CA LEU A 336 1.09 24.34 13.46
C LEU A 336 0.86 24.64 11.98
N LEU A 337 -0.39 24.58 11.50
CA LEU A 337 -0.72 24.82 10.10
C LEU A 337 -0.31 26.22 9.63
N GLN A 338 -0.44 27.24 10.50
CA GLN A 338 0.02 28.59 10.23
C GLN A 338 1.55 28.70 10.17
N GLU A 339 2.25 27.90 10.98
CA GLU A 339 3.71 27.87 11.07
C GLU A 339 4.36 27.17 9.87
N ILE A 340 3.80 26.05 9.42
CA ILE A 340 4.44 25.17 8.43
C ILE A 340 4.06 25.48 6.98
N PHE A 341 2.90 26.08 6.73
CA PHE A 341 2.41 26.39 5.39
C PHE A 341 2.61 27.86 5.03
N SER A 342 2.79 28.14 3.74
CA SER A 342 2.91 29.53 3.27
C SER A 342 1.63 30.33 3.58
N PRO A 343 1.71 31.68 3.68
CA PRO A 343 0.55 32.52 3.94
C PRO A 343 -0.60 32.30 2.94
N ALA A 344 -0.28 32.02 1.67
CA ALA A 344 -1.27 31.72 0.63
C ALA A 344 -1.98 30.38 0.87
N GLN A 345 -1.22 29.32 1.18
CA GLN A 345 -1.76 28.01 1.54
C GLN A 345 -2.62 28.09 2.81
N TYR A 346 -2.11 28.73 3.86
CA TYR A 346 -2.86 28.87 5.12
C TYR A 346 -4.15 29.67 4.93
N SER A 347 -4.14 30.73 4.11
CA SER A 347 -5.36 31.49 3.77
C SER A 347 -6.44 30.60 3.14
N CYS A 348 -6.04 29.61 2.34
CA CYS A 348 -6.97 28.63 1.78
C CYS A 348 -7.52 27.68 2.85
N LEU A 349 -6.67 27.16 3.75
CA LEU A 349 -7.10 26.33 4.88
C LEU A 349 -8.07 27.09 5.79
N GLN A 350 -7.77 28.35 6.09
CA GLN A 350 -8.59 29.22 6.91
C GLN A 350 -9.99 29.42 6.32
N ARG A 351 -10.09 29.65 5.01
CA ARG A 351 -11.41 29.74 4.33
C ARG A 351 -12.23 28.47 4.49
N VAL A 352 -11.62 27.29 4.44
CA VAL A 352 -12.32 26.03 4.66
C VAL A 352 -12.83 25.94 6.11
N ILE A 353 -11.99 26.31 7.08
CA ILE A 353 -12.35 26.34 8.50
C ILE A 353 -13.54 27.28 8.76
N GLU A 354 -13.47 28.52 8.28
CA GLU A 354 -14.53 29.53 8.44
C GLU A 354 -15.85 29.09 7.79
N ASN A 355 -15.79 28.57 6.56
CA ASN A 355 -16.97 28.08 5.84
C ASN A 355 -17.67 26.94 6.59
N ARG A 356 -16.93 26.09 7.30
CA ARG A 356 -17.51 25.00 8.11
C ARG A 356 -18.13 25.53 9.40
N GLN A 357 -17.49 26.47 10.08
CA GLN A 357 -18.06 27.12 11.27
C GLN A 357 -19.40 27.80 10.95
N LEU A 358 -19.49 28.50 9.82
CA LEU A 358 -20.75 29.12 9.36
C LEU A 358 -21.85 28.10 9.09
N LYS A 359 -21.53 26.96 8.45
CA LYS A 359 -22.49 25.88 8.18
C LYS A 359 -23.00 25.23 9.48
N ASN A 360 -22.11 24.99 10.44
CA ASN A 360 -22.47 24.41 11.73
C ASN A 360 -23.27 25.38 12.60
N GLY A 361 -22.95 26.68 12.56
CA GLY A 361 -23.70 27.75 13.23
C GLY A 361 -25.11 27.96 12.66
N ASN A 362 -25.26 27.93 11.34
CA ASN A 362 -26.58 28.08 10.69
C ASN A 362 -27.48 26.84 10.88
N GLY A 363 -26.90 25.65 11.08
CA GLY A 363 -27.64 24.44 11.44
C GLY A 363 -28.29 24.48 12.84
N ALA A 364 -27.73 25.27 13.76
CA ALA A 364 -28.30 25.50 15.08
C ALA A 364 -29.49 26.48 15.05
N PHE A 365 -29.48 27.48 14.16
CA PHE A 365 -30.57 28.45 14.02
C PHE A 365 -31.84 27.88 13.37
N HIS A 366 -31.75 26.80 12.58
CA HIS A 366 -32.93 26.15 11.99
C HIS A 366 -33.61 25.08 12.86
N LYS A 367 -33.03 24.68 14.00
CA LYS A 367 -33.69 23.77 14.95
C LYS A 367 -34.51 24.48 16.05
N VAL A 368 -34.48 25.81 16.14
CA VAL A 368 -35.18 26.56 17.19
C VAL A 368 -36.57 27.07 16.75
N ASN A 369 -36.91 27.06 15.45
CA ASN A 369 -38.19 27.62 14.95
C ASN A 369 -39.07 26.63 14.15
N GLN A 370 -39.05 25.34 14.47
CA GLN A 370 -40.07 24.38 14.00
C GLN A 370 -40.75 23.64 15.16
N LYS A 371 -41.32 24.41 16.09
CA LYS A 371 -42.49 24.01 16.87
C LYS A 371 -43.56 25.06 16.62
N ASP A 372 -44.26 24.93 15.49
CA ASP A 372 -45.65 25.35 15.26
C ASP A 372 -45.90 25.53 13.76
N THR A 373 -46.20 24.43 13.08
CA THR A 373 -47.34 24.34 12.14
C THR A 373 -47.45 22.92 11.58
N ARG A 374 -48.65 22.36 11.69
CA ARG A 374 -49.03 21.02 11.24
C ARG A 374 -49.17 20.95 9.71
N ARG A 375 -48.84 19.77 9.18
CA ARG A 375 -49.36 19.10 7.98
C ARG A 375 -49.14 19.80 6.63
N GLN A 376 -48.25 19.22 5.81
CA GLN A 376 -48.61 18.66 4.50
C GLN A 376 -47.47 17.77 3.98
N GLN A 377 -47.86 16.66 3.35
CA GLN A 377 -46.98 15.67 2.73
C GLN A 377 -46.24 16.25 1.53
N ALA A 378 -44.92 16.06 1.43
CA ALA A 378 -44.19 16.07 0.16
C ALA A 378 -42.83 15.35 0.31
N LYS A 379 -42.55 14.47 -0.67
CA LYS A 379 -41.33 13.64 -0.82
C LYS A 379 -40.03 14.47 -0.75
N PRO A 380 -38.92 13.95 -0.20
CA PRO A 380 -37.64 14.63 -0.30
C PRO A 380 -36.97 14.36 -1.65
N LYS A 381 -36.65 15.45 -2.36
CA LYS A 381 -35.77 15.50 -3.52
C LYS A 381 -34.32 15.36 -3.07
N GLU A 382 -33.67 14.26 -3.42
CA GLU A 382 -32.21 14.18 -3.51
C GLU A 382 -31.74 15.11 -4.63
N THR A 383 -31.08 16.25 -4.35
CA THR A 383 -30.35 16.97 -5.42
C THR A 383 -29.26 17.96 -4.98
N GLU A 384 -28.99 18.18 -3.70
CA GLU A 384 -28.08 19.27 -3.30
C GLU A 384 -26.61 18.85 -3.05
N LYS A 385 -26.36 17.58 -2.67
CA LYS A 385 -24.99 17.04 -2.51
C LYS A 385 -24.23 16.84 -3.84
N LEU A 386 -24.93 16.84 -4.97
CA LEU A 386 -24.37 16.49 -6.29
C LEU A 386 -23.85 17.68 -7.12
N ARG A 387 -24.12 18.94 -6.72
CA ARG A 387 -23.75 20.11 -7.53
C ARG A 387 -22.34 20.64 -7.28
N VAL A 388 -21.83 20.57 -6.06
CA VAL A 388 -20.49 21.11 -5.73
C VAL A 388 -19.38 20.22 -6.31
N VAL A 389 -19.57 18.90 -6.30
CA VAL A 389 -18.60 17.94 -6.86
C VAL A 389 -18.52 18.05 -8.39
N ARG A 390 -19.61 18.37 -9.10
CA ARG A 390 -19.62 18.48 -10.57
C ARG A 390 -18.95 19.75 -11.11
N SER A 391 -18.74 20.78 -10.30
CA SER A 391 -18.12 22.04 -10.74
C SER A 391 -16.62 21.90 -11.04
N ILE A 392 -15.94 20.92 -10.45
CA ILE A 392 -14.49 20.72 -10.61
C ILE A 392 -14.18 19.74 -11.76
N PHE A 393 -15.11 18.82 -12.09
CA PHE A 393 -14.97 17.88 -13.21
C PHE A 393 -14.94 18.52 -14.62
N ARG A 394 -15.20 19.83 -14.76
CA ARG A 394 -15.10 20.54 -16.05
C ARG A 394 -13.73 21.16 -16.34
N ILE A 395 -12.80 21.17 -15.38
CA ILE A 395 -11.50 21.85 -15.54
C ILE A 395 -10.33 20.87 -15.73
N LEU A 396 -10.53 19.56 -15.54
CA LEU A 396 -9.48 18.55 -15.67
C LEU A 396 -9.87 17.43 -16.66
N SER A 397 -9.89 17.76 -17.96
CA SER A 397 -9.58 16.90 -19.12
C SER A 397 -9.97 17.67 -20.40
N PRO A 398 -9.04 17.93 -21.33
CA PRO A 398 -8.34 16.86 -22.05
C PRO A 398 -6.85 17.14 -22.33
N PHE A 399 -5.95 16.20 -22.03
CA PHE A 399 -4.71 15.98 -22.82
C PHE A 399 -4.11 14.62 -22.45
N ARG A 400 -4.61 13.54 -23.07
CA ARG A 400 -3.82 12.34 -23.33
C ARG A 400 -4.27 11.74 -24.65
N SER A 401 -3.62 12.16 -25.73
CA SER A 401 -3.55 11.36 -26.95
C SER A 401 -2.29 11.69 -27.75
N ARG A 402 -1.52 10.63 -28.04
CA ARG A 402 -0.53 10.44 -29.11
C ARG A 402 0.88 11.00 -28.92
N GLN A 403 1.84 10.06 -28.81
CA GLN A 403 2.77 9.84 -29.92
C GLN A 403 3.23 8.38 -29.98
N LYS A 404 2.69 7.66 -30.98
CA LYS A 404 3.31 6.49 -31.59
C LYS A 404 4.13 7.00 -32.78
N LEU A 405 5.35 6.46 -32.92
CA LEU A 405 6.07 6.13 -34.15
C LEU A 405 6.07 7.12 -35.32
N LEU A 406 7.27 7.57 -35.67
CA LEU A 406 7.67 7.78 -37.06
C LEU A 406 9.00 7.07 -37.30
N VAL A 407 8.91 6.02 -38.12
CA VAL A 407 9.97 5.42 -38.91
C VAL A 407 9.95 6.18 -40.24
N ASP A 408 11.10 6.73 -40.65
CA ASP A 408 11.68 6.71 -42.01
C ASP A 408 12.77 7.78 -42.14
N GLY A 409 13.96 7.34 -42.56
CA GLY A 409 15.17 8.13 -42.75
C GLY A 409 16.44 7.31 -42.52
#